data_AF-A0A6B9TEZ8-F1
#
_entry.id   AF-A0A6B9TEZ8-F1
#
_cell.length_a   1.000
_cell.length_b   1.000
_cell.length_c   1.000
_cell.angle_alpha   90.00
_cell.angle_beta   90.00
_cell.angle_gamma   90.00
#
_symmetry.space_group_name_H-M   'P 1'
#
loop_
_entity.id
_entity.type
_entity.pdbx_description
1 polymer ?
#
loop_
_entity_poly.entity_id
_entity_poly.type
_entity_poly.pdbx_seq_one_letter_code
_entity_poly.pdbx_strand_id
1 'polypeptide(L)'
;MAKARRRRVRDTWKEKKWYVIKSPKMFGENEIGTTPSRDPDFLLKRRVEATMRELTGDFSKQYVKLKFQIDNVAGSEATTKFIGHQVTTDYVRSMIRRGTSRIDAPVIVETKDGYRMKIHPLAITIRKAKSSQQKYMRQSIEEHVKEIASEKTFEELVEGIVTGKIASEIYHQAKKIYPLKRVEIIKTKVLEEPA
;
A
#
# COMPACT_ATOMS: atom_id res chain seq x y z
N MET A 1 -11.51 60.35 -0.26
CA MET A 1 -11.49 58.87 -0.14
C MET A 1 -10.36 58.32 -0.99
N ALA A 2 -9.28 57.84 -0.37
CA ALA A 2 -8.12 57.32 -1.11
C ALA A 2 -8.51 56.03 -1.84
N LYS A 3 -8.40 56.05 -3.17
CA LYS A 3 -8.68 54.90 -4.04
C LYS A 3 -7.73 53.77 -3.64
N ALA A 4 -8.28 52.69 -3.06
CA ALA A 4 -7.49 51.54 -2.64
C ALA A 4 -6.61 51.07 -3.81
N ARG A 5 -5.30 51.14 -3.63
CA ARG A 5 -4.30 50.81 -4.66
C ARG A 5 -4.50 49.34 -5.05
N ARG A 6 -5.08 49.10 -6.22
CA ARG A 6 -5.39 47.75 -6.72
C ARG A 6 -4.09 46.95 -6.77
N ARG A 7 -3.91 46.02 -5.84
CA ARG A 7 -2.72 45.17 -5.74
C ARG A 7 -2.55 44.47 -7.09
N ARG A 8 -1.40 44.65 -7.74
CA ARG A 8 -1.09 44.01 -9.02
C ARG A 8 -1.24 42.51 -8.82
N VAL A 9 -2.17 41.87 -9.55
CA VAL A 9 -2.41 40.43 -9.46
C VAL A 9 -1.11 39.74 -9.85
N ARG A 10 -0.43 39.16 -8.86
CA ARG A 10 0.86 38.49 -9.04
C ARG A 10 0.60 37.05 -9.44
N ASP A 11 1.19 36.64 -10.56
CA ASP A 11 1.06 35.27 -11.05
C ASP A 11 1.89 34.33 -10.18
N THR A 12 1.19 33.63 -9.28
CA THR A 12 1.78 32.67 -8.34
C THR A 12 2.35 31.42 -9.00
N TRP A 13 2.05 31.16 -10.28
CA TRP A 13 2.53 29.96 -10.97
C TRP A 13 3.99 30.08 -11.40
N LYS A 14 4.42 31.29 -11.78
CA LYS A 14 5.81 31.58 -12.19
C LYS A 14 6.84 31.38 -11.08
N GLU A 15 6.40 31.35 -9.83
CA GLU A 15 7.25 31.12 -8.66
C GLU A 15 7.45 29.63 -8.34
N LYS A 16 6.66 28.74 -8.94
CA LYS A 16 6.74 27.31 -8.66
C LYS A 16 7.79 26.67 -9.55
N LYS A 17 8.58 25.80 -8.95
CA LYS A 17 9.49 24.89 -9.64
C LYS A 17 8.85 23.50 -9.68
N TRP A 18 9.14 22.76 -10.74
CA TRP A 18 8.69 21.38 -10.90
C TRP A 18 9.73 20.44 -10.30
N TYR A 19 9.24 19.50 -9.49
CA TYR A 19 10.06 18.47 -8.86
C TYR A 19 9.63 17.11 -9.37
N VAL A 20 10.60 16.26 -9.71
CA VAL A 20 10.37 14.88 -10.14
C VAL A 20 10.35 13.98 -8.93
N ILE A 21 9.30 13.18 -8.79
CA ILE A 21 9.12 12.26 -7.68
C ILE A 21 9.61 10.88 -8.10
N LYS A 22 10.64 10.39 -7.41
CA LYS A 22 11.23 9.07 -7.63
C LYS A 22 10.71 8.09 -6.57
N SER A 23 10.48 6.86 -7.01
CA SER A 23 10.15 5.76 -6.11
C SER A 23 11.36 5.39 -5.22
N PRO A 24 11.14 4.70 -4.08
CA PRO A 24 12.24 4.20 -3.27
C PRO A 24 13.05 3.14 -4.03
N LYS A 25 14.30 2.91 -3.61
CA LYS A 25 15.24 1.94 -4.23
C LYS A 25 14.66 0.55 -4.41
N MET A 26 13.85 0.09 -3.45
CA MET A 26 13.15 -1.20 -3.50
C MET A 26 12.24 -1.39 -4.74
N PHE A 27 11.85 -0.29 -5.41
CA PHE A 27 11.01 -0.29 -6.62
C PHE A 27 11.75 0.22 -7.86
N GLY A 28 13.09 0.26 -7.83
CA GLY A 28 13.92 0.59 -9.00
C GLY A 28 14.07 2.08 -9.32
N GLU A 29 13.78 2.98 -8.38
CA GLU A 29 13.92 4.45 -8.52
C GLU A 29 13.19 5.06 -9.74
N ASN A 30 12.11 4.42 -10.17
CA ASN A 30 11.29 4.89 -11.28
C ASN A 30 10.61 6.23 -10.98
N GLU A 31 10.45 7.04 -12.02
CA GLU A 31 9.73 8.30 -11.96
C GLU A 31 8.23 8.05 -11.88
N ILE A 32 7.62 8.44 -10.76
CA ILE A 32 6.17 8.29 -10.53
C ILE A 32 5.41 9.46 -11.16
N GLY A 33 5.98 10.67 -11.09
CA GLY A 33 5.37 11.87 -11.63
C GLY A 33 6.07 13.14 -11.18
N THR A 34 5.48 14.29 -11.49
CA THR A 34 6.03 15.59 -11.13
C THR A 34 5.08 16.37 -10.24
N THR A 35 5.62 17.20 -9.35
CA THR A 35 4.82 18.07 -8.47
C THR A 35 5.40 19.47 -8.44
N PRO A 36 4.59 20.51 -8.66
CA PRO A 36 5.05 21.88 -8.53
C PRO A 36 5.06 22.31 -7.06
N SER A 37 6.15 22.94 -6.64
CA SER A 37 6.25 23.60 -5.34
C SER A 37 7.04 24.89 -5.44
N ARG A 38 6.71 25.86 -4.59
CA ARG A 38 7.47 27.09 -4.45
C ARG A 38 8.75 26.84 -3.66
N ASP A 39 8.58 26.20 -2.49
CA ASP A 39 9.67 25.84 -1.59
C ASP A 39 9.76 24.32 -1.44
N PRO A 40 10.97 23.75 -1.31
CA PRO A 40 11.17 22.31 -1.10
C PRO A 40 10.48 21.77 0.16
N ASP A 41 10.45 22.55 1.24
CA ASP A 41 9.89 22.12 2.53
C ASP A 41 8.40 21.78 2.45
N PHE A 42 7.65 22.42 1.54
CA PHE A 42 6.24 22.12 1.34
C PHE A 42 5.98 20.80 0.63
N LEU A 43 7.00 20.17 0.03
CA LEU A 43 6.89 18.84 -0.57
C LEU A 43 7.01 17.72 0.46
N LEU A 44 7.74 17.97 1.54
CA LEU A 44 7.93 16.98 2.60
C LEU A 44 6.57 16.53 3.13
N LYS A 45 6.44 15.22 3.39
CA LYS A 45 5.22 14.58 3.88
C LYS A 45 4.02 14.60 2.92
N ARG A 46 4.16 15.10 1.69
CA ARG A 46 3.12 14.89 0.67
C ARG A 46 3.03 13.42 0.30
N ARG A 47 1.80 12.97 0.09
CA ARG A 47 1.50 11.60 -0.30
C ARG A 47 1.19 11.53 -1.78
N VAL A 48 1.80 10.56 -2.44
CA VAL A 48 1.57 10.26 -3.85
C VAL A 48 1.07 8.83 -3.96
N GLU A 49 0.12 8.62 -4.86
CA GLU A 49 -0.40 7.30 -5.18
C GLU A 49 0.11 6.94 -6.58
N ALA A 50 0.66 5.75 -6.72
CA ALA A 50 1.11 5.20 -8.00
C ALA A 50 0.51 3.82 -8.18
N THR A 51 0.30 3.42 -9.44
CA THR A 51 -0.19 2.08 -9.75
C THR A 51 1.01 1.14 -9.99
N MET A 52 0.89 -0.14 -9.60
CA MET A 52 1.95 -1.13 -9.89
C MET A 52 2.28 -1.24 -11.38
N ARG A 53 1.31 -1.01 -12.26
CA ARG A 53 1.51 -0.94 -13.71
C ARG A 53 2.54 0.11 -14.11
N GLU A 54 2.54 1.27 -13.45
CA GLU A 54 3.45 2.37 -13.77
C GLU A 54 4.88 2.06 -13.33
N LEU A 55 5.03 1.26 -12.26
CA LEU A 55 6.34 0.91 -11.72
C LEU A 55 6.98 -0.31 -12.38
N THR A 56 6.19 -1.33 -12.73
CA THR A 56 6.74 -2.61 -13.25
C THR A 56 6.37 -2.85 -14.72
N GLY A 57 5.41 -2.10 -15.27
CA GLY A 57 4.90 -2.34 -16.63
C GLY A 57 3.95 -3.53 -16.76
N ASP A 58 3.68 -4.28 -15.69
CA ASP A 58 2.75 -5.42 -15.70
C ASP A 58 1.29 -4.94 -15.57
N PHE A 59 0.49 -5.22 -16.60
CA PHE A 59 -0.93 -4.87 -16.66
C PHE A 59 -1.80 -5.72 -15.72
N SER A 60 -1.33 -6.93 -15.36
CA SER A 60 -2.10 -7.88 -14.53
C SER A 60 -2.34 -7.34 -13.12
N LYS A 61 -1.44 -6.47 -12.64
CA LYS A 61 -1.45 -5.89 -11.29
C LYS A 61 -1.93 -4.44 -11.25
N GLN A 62 -2.66 -3.98 -12.26
CA GLN A 62 -3.19 -2.61 -12.31
C GLN A 62 -4.13 -2.28 -11.12
N TYR A 63 -4.75 -3.28 -10.49
CA TYR A 63 -5.60 -3.08 -9.32
C TYR A 63 -4.84 -2.77 -8.02
N VAL A 64 -3.50 -2.85 -8.02
CA VAL A 64 -2.69 -2.57 -6.83
C VAL A 64 -2.19 -1.13 -6.90
N LYS A 65 -2.62 -0.33 -5.92
CA LYS A 65 -2.18 1.05 -5.72
C LYS A 65 -1.19 1.12 -4.56
N LEU A 66 -0.03 1.70 -4.81
CA LEU A 66 0.99 1.96 -3.79
C LEU A 66 0.92 3.42 -3.34
N LYS A 67 1.15 3.65 -2.06
CA LYS A 67 1.16 4.98 -1.44
C LYS A 67 2.55 5.29 -0.94
N PHE A 68 3.08 6.39 -1.44
CA PHE A 68 4.41 6.88 -1.15
C PHE A 68 4.33 8.22 -0.42
N GLN A 69 5.29 8.48 0.46
CA GLN A 69 5.49 9.77 1.11
C GLN A 69 6.79 10.39 0.63
N ILE A 70 6.81 11.68 0.32
CA ILE A 70 8.08 12.38 0.10
C ILE A 70 8.79 12.55 1.44
N ASP A 71 10.03 12.07 1.51
CA ASP A 71 10.87 12.10 2.71
C ASP A 71 12.01 13.10 2.57
N ASN A 72 12.65 13.16 1.41
CA ASN A 72 13.73 14.10 1.15
C ASN A 72 13.61 14.69 -0.26
N VAL A 73 14.13 15.91 -0.43
CA VAL A 73 14.19 16.62 -1.71
C VAL A 73 15.63 17.05 -1.94
N ALA A 74 16.26 16.47 -2.96
CA ALA A 74 17.61 16.80 -3.40
C ALA A 74 17.56 17.55 -4.72
N GLY A 75 17.81 18.86 -4.69
CA GLY A 75 17.76 19.70 -5.89
C GLY A 75 16.36 19.75 -6.50
N SER A 76 16.17 19.08 -7.63
CA SER A 76 14.89 18.98 -8.35
C SER A 76 14.21 17.61 -8.19
N GLU A 77 14.85 16.69 -7.47
CA GLU A 77 14.37 15.32 -7.30
C GLU A 77 13.86 15.12 -5.87
N ALA A 78 12.71 14.47 -5.74
CA ALA A 78 12.10 14.13 -4.47
C ALA A 78 12.14 12.61 -4.29
N THR A 79 12.85 12.14 -3.25
CA THR A 79 12.87 10.73 -2.88
C THR A 79 11.67 10.42 -1.98
N THR A 80 11.14 9.21 -2.14
CA THR A 80 9.95 8.78 -1.41
C THR A 80 10.20 7.56 -0.55
N LYS A 81 9.38 7.42 0.50
CA LYS A 81 9.26 6.26 1.37
C LYS A 81 7.92 5.56 1.13
N PHE A 82 7.88 4.26 1.36
CA PHE A 82 6.65 3.48 1.27
C PHE A 82 5.79 3.63 2.54
N ILE A 83 4.54 4.09 2.40
CA ILE A 83 3.59 4.17 3.53
C ILE A 83 2.69 2.93 3.58
N GLY A 84 2.36 2.36 2.42
CA GLY A 84 1.41 1.26 2.36
C GLY A 84 0.86 1.02 0.97
N HIS A 85 0.13 -0.09 0.83
CA HIS A 85 -0.58 -0.41 -0.40
C HIS A 85 -2.10 -0.47 -0.15
N GLN A 86 -2.84 -0.35 -1.24
CA GLN A 86 -4.27 -0.57 -1.27
C GLN A 86 -4.68 -1.20 -2.60
N VAL A 87 -5.50 -2.23 -2.53
CA VAL A 87 -6.18 -2.80 -3.69
C VAL A 87 -7.43 -1.98 -4.03
N THR A 88 -7.73 -1.86 -5.33
CA THR A 88 -8.91 -1.12 -5.78
C THR A 88 -10.22 -1.76 -5.32
N THR A 89 -11.22 -0.91 -5.07
CA THR A 89 -12.51 -1.35 -4.52
C THR A 89 -13.33 -2.18 -5.49
N ASP A 90 -13.24 -1.89 -6.78
CA ASP A 90 -13.87 -2.65 -7.87
C ASP A 90 -13.36 -4.10 -7.89
N TYR A 91 -12.04 -4.29 -7.77
CA TYR A 91 -11.44 -5.61 -7.71
C TYR A 91 -11.93 -6.39 -6.48
N VAL A 92 -11.91 -5.81 -5.28
CA VAL A 92 -12.43 -6.47 -4.06
C VAL A 92 -13.92 -6.82 -4.21
N ARG A 93 -14.73 -5.91 -4.73
CA ARG A 93 -16.17 -6.14 -4.95
C ARG A 93 -16.43 -7.23 -5.98
N SER A 94 -15.58 -7.36 -7.02
CA SER A 94 -15.72 -8.39 -8.05
C SER A 94 -15.55 -9.82 -7.52
N MET A 95 -14.73 -9.97 -6.46
CA MET A 95 -14.45 -11.27 -5.86
C MET A 95 -15.57 -11.75 -4.93
N ILE A 96 -16.21 -10.82 -4.22
CA ILE A 96 -17.26 -11.10 -3.24
C ILE A 96 -18.58 -11.35 -3.97
N ARG A 97 -19.12 -12.56 -3.86
CA ARG A 97 -20.41 -12.93 -4.47
C ARG A 97 -21.39 -13.44 -3.42
N ARG A 98 -22.69 -13.38 -3.72
CA ARG A 98 -23.72 -14.00 -2.89
C ARG A 98 -23.44 -15.50 -2.74
N GLY A 99 -23.68 -16.05 -1.54
CA GLY A 99 -23.42 -17.45 -1.22
C GLY A 99 -21.96 -17.76 -0.83
N THR A 100 -21.07 -16.78 -0.83
CA THR A 100 -19.69 -16.90 -0.33
C THR A 100 -19.55 -16.23 1.04
N SER A 101 -18.50 -16.59 1.79
CA SER A 101 -18.14 -15.91 3.04
C SER A 101 -16.88 -15.08 2.83
N ARG A 102 -16.92 -13.86 3.38
CA ARG A 102 -15.81 -12.93 3.45
C ARG A 102 -15.15 -13.04 4.82
N ILE A 103 -13.85 -13.35 4.87
CA ILE A 103 -13.10 -13.48 6.11
C ILE A 103 -11.96 -12.47 6.09
N ASP A 104 -12.12 -11.42 6.88
CA ASP A 104 -11.08 -10.41 7.12
C ASP A 104 -10.33 -10.74 8.42
N ALA A 105 -9.00 -10.59 8.40
CA ALA A 105 -8.11 -10.87 9.53
C ALA A 105 -7.06 -9.75 9.69
N PRO A 106 -7.44 -8.54 10.16
CA PRO A 106 -6.50 -7.43 10.31
C PRO A 106 -5.48 -7.70 11.41
N VAL A 107 -4.19 -7.67 11.08
CA VAL A 107 -3.10 -7.92 12.03
C VAL A 107 -2.12 -6.76 12.06
N ILE A 108 -1.64 -6.44 13.26
CA ILE A 108 -0.48 -5.59 13.45
C ILE A 108 0.72 -6.51 13.66
N VAL A 109 1.75 -6.36 12.83
CA VAL A 109 2.96 -7.15 12.85
C VAL A 109 4.18 -6.25 13.01
N GLU A 110 5.22 -6.83 13.60
CA GLU A 110 6.55 -6.27 13.71
C GLU A 110 7.48 -7.03 12.78
N THR A 111 8.20 -6.32 11.92
CA THR A 111 9.21 -6.91 11.05
C THR A 111 10.52 -7.09 11.79
N LYS A 112 11.42 -7.89 11.21
CA LYS A 112 12.78 -8.08 11.73
C LYS A 112 13.55 -6.77 11.93
N ASP A 113 13.31 -5.79 11.07
CA ASP A 113 13.98 -4.48 11.11
C ASP A 113 13.32 -3.50 12.10
N GLY A 114 12.33 -3.93 12.87
CA GLY A 114 11.63 -3.10 13.86
C GLY A 114 10.54 -2.21 13.29
N TYR A 115 10.12 -2.39 12.02
CA TYR A 115 8.97 -1.67 11.49
C TYR A 115 7.67 -2.28 12.01
N ARG A 116 6.74 -1.42 12.42
CA ARG A 116 5.38 -1.84 12.79
C ARG A 116 4.43 -1.56 11.64
N MET A 117 3.77 -2.60 11.15
CA MET A 117 2.80 -2.45 10.06
C MET A 117 1.50 -3.18 10.33
N LYS A 118 0.42 -2.63 9.78
CA LYS A 118 -0.91 -3.24 9.80
C LYS A 118 -1.21 -3.85 8.43
N ILE A 119 -1.40 -5.16 8.39
CA ILE A 119 -1.71 -5.94 7.20
C ILE A 119 -3.18 -6.37 7.28
N HIS A 120 -3.91 -6.22 6.17
CA HIS A 120 -5.31 -6.67 6.04
C HIS A 120 -5.43 -7.78 5.00
N PRO A 121 -5.13 -9.04 5.37
CA PRO A 121 -5.46 -10.19 4.55
C PRO A 121 -6.98 -10.40 4.47
N LEU A 122 -7.41 -10.84 3.30
CA LEU A 122 -8.78 -11.17 2.96
C LEU A 122 -8.81 -12.58 2.36
N ALA A 123 -9.60 -13.46 2.96
CA ALA A 123 -9.90 -14.76 2.40
C ALA A 123 -11.37 -14.82 1.95
N ILE A 124 -11.59 -15.35 0.76
CA ILE A 124 -12.92 -15.55 0.19
C ILE A 124 -13.15 -17.04 -0.04
N THR A 125 -14.21 -17.57 0.57
CA THR A 125 -14.56 -18.98 0.46
C THR A 125 -15.37 -19.28 -0.80
N ILE A 126 -15.38 -20.54 -1.26
CA ILE A 126 -16.20 -20.97 -2.40
C ILE A 126 -17.70 -21.00 -2.03
N ARG A 127 -18.00 -21.41 -0.80
CA ARG A 127 -19.36 -21.52 -0.25
C ARG A 127 -19.41 -20.86 1.13
N LYS A 128 -20.63 -20.65 1.64
CA LYS A 128 -20.84 -20.09 2.98
C LYS A 128 -20.23 -21.01 4.04
N ALA A 129 -19.22 -20.49 4.75
CA ALA A 129 -18.58 -21.18 5.86
C ALA A 129 -19.35 -20.97 7.15
N LYS A 130 -19.32 -21.96 8.06
CA LYS A 130 -19.91 -21.83 9.40
C LYS A 130 -19.13 -20.81 10.24
N SER A 131 -19.78 -20.17 11.21
CA SER A 131 -19.14 -19.14 12.06
C SER A 131 -17.92 -19.66 12.82
N SER A 132 -17.94 -20.92 13.27
CA SER A 132 -16.79 -21.56 13.93
C SER A 132 -15.60 -21.72 13.00
N GLN A 133 -15.83 -22.17 11.76
CA GLN A 133 -14.79 -22.30 10.74
C GLN A 133 -14.20 -20.94 10.35
N GLN A 134 -15.04 -19.90 10.25
CA GLN A 134 -14.57 -18.53 9.98
C GLN A 134 -13.68 -18.00 11.11
N LYS A 135 -14.04 -18.25 12.38
CA LYS A 135 -13.23 -17.84 13.54
C LYS A 135 -11.89 -18.57 13.56
N TYR A 136 -11.90 -19.88 13.36
CA TYR A 136 -10.69 -20.69 13.33
C TYR A 136 -9.76 -20.30 12.16
N MET A 137 -10.32 -20.08 10.97
CA MET A 137 -9.56 -19.60 9.82
C MET A 137 -8.97 -18.20 10.06
N ARG A 138 -9.70 -17.30 10.71
CA ARG A 138 -9.16 -15.99 11.10
C ARG A 138 -7.93 -16.15 11.98
N GLN A 139 -8.03 -16.91 13.07
CA GLN A 139 -6.90 -17.14 13.99
C GLN A 139 -5.68 -17.73 13.28
N SER A 140 -5.89 -18.75 12.44
CA SER A 140 -4.81 -19.39 11.68
C SER A 140 -4.13 -18.43 10.70
N ILE A 141 -4.89 -17.57 10.01
CA ILE A 141 -4.31 -16.53 9.14
C ILE A 141 -3.53 -15.51 9.97
N GLU A 142 -4.04 -15.11 11.12
CA GLU A 142 -3.39 -14.10 11.97
C GLU A 142 -2.05 -14.60 12.52
N GLU A 143 -2.00 -15.85 13.00
CA GLU A 143 -0.78 -16.49 13.50
C GLU A 143 0.26 -16.62 12.39
N HIS A 144 -0.14 -17.12 11.22
CA HIS A 144 0.79 -17.34 10.12
C HIS A 144 1.35 -16.03 9.54
N VAL A 145 0.54 -14.96 9.49
CA VAL A 145 1.02 -13.63 9.06
C VAL A 145 2.03 -13.06 10.05
N LYS A 146 1.88 -13.30 11.36
CA LYS A 146 2.86 -12.88 12.38
C LYS A 146 4.18 -13.63 12.22
N GLU A 147 4.12 -14.94 12.00
CA GLU A 147 5.30 -15.78 11.77
C GLU A 147 6.11 -15.28 10.57
N ILE A 148 5.47 -15.13 9.41
CA ILE A 148 6.10 -14.63 8.18
C ILE A 148 6.70 -13.23 8.38
N ALA A 149 6.00 -12.35 9.10
CA ALA A 149 6.47 -10.99 9.32
C ALA A 149 7.70 -10.94 10.24
N SER A 150 7.78 -11.83 11.22
CA SER A 150 8.93 -11.89 12.15
C SER A 150 10.22 -12.38 11.50
N GLU A 151 10.10 -13.20 10.45
CA GLU A 151 11.25 -13.76 9.74
C GLU A 151 11.81 -12.81 8.67
N LYS A 152 10.94 -12.06 7.99
CA LYS A 152 11.29 -11.25 6.81
C LYS A 152 11.66 -9.81 7.17
N THR A 153 12.54 -9.24 6.35
CA THR A 153 12.82 -7.79 6.38
C THR A 153 11.63 -7.00 5.83
N PHE A 154 11.60 -5.69 6.09
CA PHE A 154 10.56 -4.80 5.60
C PHE A 154 10.45 -4.82 4.07
N GLU A 155 11.59 -4.77 3.37
CA GLU A 155 11.63 -4.73 1.91
C GLU A 155 11.10 -6.04 1.31
N GLU A 156 11.59 -7.19 1.80
CA GLU A 156 11.14 -8.52 1.38
C GLU A 156 9.64 -8.74 1.65
N LEU A 157 9.17 -8.24 2.79
CA LEU A 157 7.76 -8.36 3.16
C LEU A 157 6.90 -7.53 2.20
N VAL A 158 7.27 -6.28 1.90
CA VAL A 158 6.53 -5.43 0.95
C VAL A 158 6.55 -6.04 -0.46
N GLU A 159 7.70 -6.52 -0.93
CA GLU A 159 7.82 -7.19 -2.22
C GLU A 159 6.94 -8.46 -2.28
N GLY A 160 6.94 -9.26 -1.21
CA GLY A 160 6.11 -10.46 -1.08
C GLY A 160 4.61 -10.17 -1.10
N ILE A 161 4.19 -9.05 -0.49
CA ILE A 161 2.80 -8.59 -0.49
C ILE A 161 2.39 -8.14 -1.89
N VAL A 162 3.20 -7.27 -2.52
CA VAL A 162 2.92 -6.71 -3.84
C VAL A 162 2.95 -7.78 -4.94
N THR A 163 3.84 -8.76 -4.79
CA THR A 163 3.95 -9.88 -5.73
C THR A 163 2.81 -10.89 -5.56
N GLY A 164 2.24 -10.99 -4.36
CA GLY A 164 1.20 -11.96 -4.01
C GLY A 164 1.74 -13.29 -3.48
N LYS A 165 3.05 -13.42 -3.23
CA LYS A 165 3.66 -14.64 -2.69
C LYS A 165 3.07 -14.99 -1.31
N ILE A 166 2.94 -13.99 -0.45
CA ILE A 166 2.37 -14.15 0.90
C ILE A 166 0.89 -14.54 0.82
N ALA A 167 0.13 -13.98 -0.13
CA ALA A 167 -1.27 -14.35 -0.33
C ALA A 167 -1.42 -15.83 -0.75
N SER A 168 -0.52 -16.32 -1.60
CA SER A 168 -0.47 -17.73 -2.01
C SER A 168 -0.11 -18.66 -0.85
N GLU A 169 0.85 -18.26 0.00
CA GLU A 169 1.24 -19.03 1.18
C GLU A 169 0.08 -19.18 2.17
N ILE A 170 -0.60 -18.07 2.47
CA ILE A 170 -1.82 -18.05 3.30
C ILE A 170 -2.91 -18.93 2.67
N TYR A 171 -3.06 -18.91 1.34
CA TYR A 171 -4.03 -19.75 0.63
C TYR A 171 -3.77 -21.24 0.88
N HIS A 172 -2.52 -21.70 0.78
CA HIS A 172 -2.17 -23.10 0.97
C HIS A 172 -2.45 -23.60 2.39
N GLN A 173 -2.19 -22.77 3.41
CA GLN A 173 -2.52 -23.11 4.79
C GLN A 173 -4.03 -23.10 5.03
N ALA A 174 -4.71 -22.03 4.64
CA ALA A 174 -6.13 -21.86 4.92
C ALA A 174 -7.03 -22.81 4.10
N LYS A 175 -6.56 -23.30 2.94
CA LYS A 175 -7.26 -24.33 2.16
C LYS A 175 -7.42 -25.65 2.91
N LYS A 176 -6.52 -25.99 3.84
CA LYS A 176 -6.62 -27.21 4.67
C LYS A 176 -7.85 -27.19 5.60
N ILE A 177 -8.31 -25.99 5.97
CA ILE A 177 -9.44 -25.79 6.87
C ILE A 177 -10.75 -25.81 6.09
N TYR A 178 -10.82 -25.03 5.01
CA TYR A 178 -12.02 -24.88 4.19
C TYR A 178 -11.64 -24.49 2.76
N PRO A 179 -12.38 -24.95 1.73
CA PRO A 179 -12.10 -24.58 0.34
C PRO A 179 -12.25 -23.07 0.10
N LEU A 180 -11.14 -22.47 -0.31
CA LEU A 180 -11.02 -21.05 -0.65
C LEU A 180 -11.04 -20.83 -2.15
N LYS A 181 -11.70 -19.74 -2.55
CA LYS A 181 -11.70 -19.25 -3.93
C LYS A 181 -10.45 -18.41 -4.19
N ARG A 182 -10.17 -17.45 -3.30
CA ARG A 182 -9.03 -16.54 -3.42
C ARG A 182 -8.64 -15.96 -2.07
N VAL A 183 -7.36 -15.72 -1.89
CA VAL A 183 -6.80 -14.93 -0.78
C VAL A 183 -6.05 -13.77 -1.39
N GLU A 184 -6.22 -12.59 -0.83
CA GLU A 184 -5.53 -11.37 -1.25
C GLU A 184 -5.24 -10.51 -0.04
N ILE A 185 -4.23 -9.66 -0.11
CA ILE A 185 -4.00 -8.64 0.91
C ILE A 185 -4.64 -7.35 0.37
N ILE A 186 -5.63 -6.81 1.08
CA ILE A 186 -6.37 -5.63 0.61
C ILE A 186 -5.57 -4.35 0.84
N LYS A 187 -4.91 -4.27 2.00
CA LYS A 187 -4.33 -3.02 2.47
C LYS A 187 -3.20 -3.27 3.44
N THR A 188 -2.11 -2.54 3.24
CA THR A 188 -1.08 -2.37 4.27
C THR A 188 -0.95 -0.91 4.67
N LYS A 189 -0.56 -0.71 5.92
CA LYS A 189 -0.18 0.60 6.47
C LYS A 189 1.03 0.42 7.37
N VAL A 190 2.08 1.17 7.11
CA VAL A 190 3.16 1.38 8.07
C VAL A 190 2.62 2.28 9.19
N LEU A 191 2.84 1.86 10.43
CA LEU A 191 2.41 2.58 11.64
C LEU A 191 3.58 3.35 12.23
N GLU A 192 4.69 2.66 12.47
CA GLU A 192 5.90 3.22 13.08
C GLU A 192 7.12 2.78 12.27
N GLU A 193 7.99 3.74 11.98
CA GLU A 193 9.34 3.52 11.46
C GLU A 193 10.26 3.25 12.66
N PRO A 194 11.23 2.32 12.56
CA PRO A 194 12.24 2.14 13.59
C PRO A 194 13.06 3.43 13.75
N ALA A 195 13.48 3.69 14.99
CA ALA A 195 14.27 4.86 15.36
C ALA A 195 15.72 4.79 14.87
#